data_AF-M1WQF1-F1
#
_entry.id   AF-M1WQF1-F1
#
_cell.length_a   1.000
_cell.length_b   1.000
_cell.length_c   1.000
_cell.angle_alpha   90.00
_cell.angle_beta   90.00
_cell.angle_gamma   90.00
#
_symmetry.space_group_name_H-M   'P 1'
#
loop_
_entity.id
_entity.type
_entity.pdbx_description
1 polymer ?
#
loop_
_entity_poly.entity_id
_entity_poly.type
_entity_poly.pdbx_seq_one_letter_code
_entity_poly.pdbx_strand_id
1 'polypeptide(L)' 'MNIDWSLLIIAVGLALVFEGIPYFLFAERMPLVLLKLAEQPPKFLRFIGLAAMILGLLVISLGRSLTL' A
#
# COMPACT_ATOMS: atom_id res chain seq x y z
N MET A 1 -23.95 11.37 3.06
CA MET A 1 -22.62 11.00 3.62
C MET A 1 -21.76 12.26 3.58
N ASN A 2 -21.30 12.74 4.73
CA ASN A 2 -20.31 13.82 4.77
C ASN A 2 -18.93 13.15 4.68
N ILE A 3 -18.20 13.38 3.60
CA ILE A 3 -16.87 12.80 3.40
C ILE A 3 -15.89 13.70 4.14
N ASP A 4 -15.11 13.10 5.04
CA ASP A 4 -13.99 13.81 5.67
C ASP A 4 -12.82 13.89 4.68
N TRP A 5 -12.72 15.02 3.98
CA TRP A 5 -11.67 15.29 3.02
C TRP A 5 -10.28 15.38 3.66
N SER A 6 -10.19 15.80 4.92
CA SER A 6 -8.92 15.87 5.65
C SER A 6 -8.35 14.47 5.84
N LEU A 7 -9.19 13.54 6.29
CA LEU A 7 -8.81 12.14 6.46
C LEU A 7 -8.31 11.52 5.15
N LEU A 8 -9.00 11.77 4.03
CA LEU A 8 -8.58 11.27 2.72
C LEU A 8 -7.23 11.82 2.29
N ILE A 9 -7.00 13.13 2.42
CA ILE A 9 -5.73 13.77 2.04
C ILE A 9 -4.58 13.21 2.89
N ILE A 10 -4.79 13.05 4.21
CA ILE A 10 -3.78 12.46 5.10
C ILE A 10 -3.48 11.00 4.72
N ALA A 11 -4.52 10.20 4.45
CA ALA A 11 -4.35 8.80 4.05
C ALA A 11 -3.56 8.67 2.75
N VAL A 12 -3.86 9.51 1.75
CA VAL A 12 -3.11 9.56 0.48
C VAL A 12 -1.66 10.01 0.72
N GLY A 13 -1.45 11.04 1.54
CA GLY A 13 -0.11 11.51 1.89
C GLY A 13 0.74 10.42 2.56
N LEU A 14 0.16 9.69 3.52
CA LEU A 14 0.82 8.55 4.15
C LEU A 14 1.13 7.44 3.15
N ALA A 15 0.20 7.10 2.25
CA ALA A 15 0.43 6.10 1.21
C ALA A 15 1.65 6.46 0.34
N LEU A 16 1.78 7.72 -0.09
CA LEU A 16 2.93 8.21 -0.86
C LEU A 16 4.24 8.14 -0.07
N VAL A 17 4.23 8.49 1.22
CA VAL A 17 5.41 8.37 2.08
C VAL A 17 5.85 6.91 2.19
N PHE A 18 4.92 6.00 2.50
CA PHE A 18 5.25 4.57 2.63
C PHE A 18 5.70 3.95 1.31
N GLU A 19 5.10 4.33 0.19
CA GLU A 19 5.52 3.88 -1.14
C GLU A 19 6.89 4.46 -1.53
N GLY A 20 7.20 5.70 -1.15
CA GLY A 20 8.49 6.35 -1.41
C GLY A 20 9.67 5.77 -0.63
N ILE A 21 9.44 5.20 0.57
CA ILE A 21 10.51 4.64 1.41
C ILE A 21 11.31 3.55 0.67
N PRO A 22 10.68 2.51 0.07
CA PRO A 22 11.40 1.52 -0.72
C PRO A 22 12.21 2.11 -1.87
N TYR A 23 11.66 3.10 -2.59
CA TYR A 23 12.36 3.77 -3.68
C TYR A 23 13.58 4.56 -3.19
N PHE A 24 13.50 5.18 -2.01
CA PHE A 24 14.59 5.96 -1.45
C PHE A 24 15.67 5.09 -0.80
N LEU A 25 15.29 4.19 0.12
CA LEU A 25 16.24 3.38 0.89
C LEU A 25 16.83 2.21 0.09
N PHE A 26 16.11 1.69 -0.91
CA PHE A 26 16.52 0.52 -1.70
C PHE A 26 16.61 0.81 -3.20
N ALA A 27 16.93 2.06 -3.57
CA ALA A 27 17.02 2.53 -4.95
C ALA A 27 17.80 1.58 -5.88
N GLU A 28 18.91 1.02 -5.39
CA GLU A 28 19.78 0.09 -6.15
C GLU A 28 19.11 -1.27 -6.45
N ARG A 29 18.19 -1.72 -5.59
CA ARG A 29 17.52 -3.03 -5.71
C ARG A 29 16.17 -2.93 -6.41
N MET A 30 15.53 -1.76 -6.40
CA MET A 30 14.21 -1.53 -6.98
C MET A 30 14.09 -1.88 -8.46
N PRO A 31 15.06 -1.56 -9.35
CA PRO A 31 14.97 -1.96 -10.75
C PRO A 31 14.81 -3.48 -10.95
N LEU A 32 15.55 -4.28 -10.19
CA LEU A 32 15.46 -5.75 -10.24
C LEU A 32 14.12 -6.25 -9.70
N VAL A 33 13.59 -5.64 -8.63
CA VAL A 33 12.29 -6.00 -8.06
C VAL A 33 11.16 -5.70 -9.05
N LEU A 34 11.19 -4.53 -9.67
CA LEU A 34 10.20 -4.11 -10.68
C LEU A 34 10.24 -5.01 -11.91
N LEU A 35 11.44 -5.37 -12.40
CA LEU A 35 11.57 -6.29 -13.54
C LEU A 35 10.97 -7.66 -13.21
N LYS A 36 11.28 -8.21 -12.02
CA LYS A 36 10.70 -9.48 -11.55
C LYS A 36 9.18 -9.43 -11.43
N LEU A 37 8.62 -8.30 -10.98
CA LEU A 37 7.18 -8.07 -10.91
C LEU A 37 6.56 -8.02 -12.31
N ALA A 38 7.20 -7.35 -13.27
CA ALA A 38 6.73 -7.23 -14.64
C ALA A 38 6.69 -8.58 -15.39
N GLU A 39 7.59 -9.51 -15.03
CA GLU A 39 7.61 -10.87 -15.59
C GLU A 39 6.51 -11.79 -15.01
N GLN A 40 5.84 -11.40 -13.91
CA GLN A 40 4.82 -12.25 -13.30
C GLN A 40 3.52 -12.26 -14.11
N PRO A 41 2.82 -13.41 -14.17
CA PRO A 41 1.52 -13.48 -14.81
C PRO A 41 0.49 -12.58 -14.08
N PRO A 42 -0.50 -11.99 -14.79
CA PRO A 42 -1.49 -11.09 -14.19
C PRO A 42 -2.24 -11.69 -12.98
N LYS A 43 -2.44 -13.02 -12.96
CA LYS A 43 -3.08 -13.72 -11.84
C LYS A 43 -2.31 -13.54 -10.53
N PHE A 44 -0.97 -13.58 -10.59
CA PHE A 44 -0.12 -13.42 -9.41
C PHE A 44 -0.13 -11.99 -8.90
N LEU A 45 -0.04 -11.00 -9.80
CA LEU A 45 -0.16 -9.58 -9.45
C LEU A 45 -1.51 -9.26 -8.79
N ARG A 46 -2.60 -9.83 -9.30
CA ARG A 46 -3.94 -9.70 -8.68
C ARG A 46 -3.99 -10.29 -7.29
N PHE A 47 -3.34 -11.44 -7.06
CA PHE A 47 -3.30 -12.07 -5.74
C PHE A 47 -2.49 -11.23 -4.74
N ILE A 48 -1.33 -10.69 -5.14
CA ILE A 48 -0.56 -9.76 -4.31
C ILE A 48 -1.40 -8.54 -3.95
N GLY A 49 -2.06 -7.93 -4.95
CA GLY A 49 -2.94 -6.78 -4.72
C GLY A 49 -4.09 -7.09 -3.77
N LEU A 50 -4.74 -8.25 -3.93
CA LEU A 50 -5.82 -8.68 -3.05
C LEU A 50 -5.33 -8.91 -1.61
N ALA A 51 -4.19 -9.58 -1.45
CA ALA A 51 -3.58 -9.79 -0.14
C ALA A 51 -3.23 -8.45 0.54
N ALA A 52 -2.66 -7.50 -0.21
CA ALA A 52 -2.37 -6.15 0.29
C ALA A 52 -3.63 -5.40 0.71
N MET A 53 -4.72 -5.48 -0.08
CA MET A 53 -6.01 -4.87 0.28
C MET A 53 -6.60 -5.48 1.55
N ILE A 54 -6.57 -6.83 1.69
CA ILE A 54 -7.07 -7.51 2.89
C ILE A 54 -6.25 -7.09 4.11
N LEU A 55 -4.92 -7.09 4.01
CA LEU A 55 -4.04 -6.64 5.11
C LEU A 55 -4.30 -5.17 5.47
N GLY A 56 -4.46 -4.29 4.48
CA GLY A 56 -4.82 -2.89 4.70
C GLY A 56 -6.15 -2.73 5.45
N LEU A 57 -7.18 -3.49 5.06
CA LEU A 57 -8.46 -3.51 5.76
C LEU A 57 -8.35 -4.00 7.20
N LEU A 58 -7.53 -5.03 7.45
CA LEU A 58 -7.27 -5.53 8.80
C LEU A 58 -6.58 -4.47 9.66
N VAL A 59 -5.56 -3.78 9.13
CA VAL A 59 -4.87 -2.70 9.84
C VAL A 59 -5.82 -1.55 10.16
N ILE A 60 -6.67 -1.14 9.22
CA ILE A 60 -7.69 -0.11 9.44
C ILE A 60 -8.67 -0.55 10.54
N SER A 61 -9.12 -1.80 10.49
CA SER A 61 -10.04 -2.35 11.50
C SER A 61 -9.40 -2.39 12.89
N LEU A 62 -8.14 -2.80 12.99
CA LEU A 62 -7.39 -2.81 14.24
C LEU A 62 -7.20 -1.39 14.79
N GLY A 63 -6.78 -0.45 13.95
CA GLY A 63 -6.64 0.96 14.33
C GLY A 63 -7.94 1.52 14.90
N ARG A 64 -9.06 1.28 14.21
CA ARG A 64 -10.40 1.68 14.67
C ARG A 64 -10.79 1.03 16.00
N SER A 65 -10.46 -0.25 16.19
CA SER A 65 -10.76 -0.97 17.44
C SER A 65 -9.96 -0.45 18.65
N LEU A 66 -8.77 0.08 18.44
CA LEU A 66 -7.92 0.66 19.48
C LEU A 66 -8.34 2.07 19.89
N THR A 67 -9.15 2.75 19.06
CA THR A 67 -9.65 4.10 19.33
C THR A 67 -11.04 4.11 19.97
N LEU A 68 -11.62 2.93 20.23
CA LEU A 68 -12.84 2.70 21.00
C LEU A 68 -12.50 2.46 22.48
#